data_AF-A0A2K8VE28-F1
#
_entry.id   AF-A0A2K8VE28-F1
#
_cell.length_a   1.000
_cell.length_b   1.000
_cell.length_c   1.000
_cell.angle_alpha   90.00
_cell.angle_beta   90.00
_cell.angle_gamma   90.00
#
_symmetry.space_group_name_H-M   'P 1'
#
loop_
_entity.id
_entity.type
_entity.pdbx_description
1 polymer ?
#
loop_
_entity_poly.entity_id
_entity_poly.type
_entity_poly.pdbx_seq_one_letter_code
_entity_poly.pdbx_strand_id
1 'polypeptide(L)'
;MFLAVIPLMFAEYAKRLDITKTKKSHLIILIFAWLFFLPNAPYIITDFIHFKPESKMAWFDLFMLFVNASTGTLLGLFSIVSFYNIICVKWNKKVAKNFSIMVFFLCGYGIYLGRFLRFNSWDVLFSPLDLVKKSILSFQESTTWYVTFGFAFLLWILFSVIKRSEINI
;
A
#
# COMPACT_ATOMS: atom_id res chain seq x y z
N MET A 1 6.99 4.96 10.13
CA MET A 1 6.92 6.34 9.59
C MET A 1 7.77 6.51 8.33
N PHE A 2 9.10 6.37 8.38
CA PHE A 2 9.98 6.62 7.22
C PHE A 2 9.60 5.83 5.96
N LEU A 3 9.33 4.52 6.08
CA LEU A 3 8.88 3.70 4.93
C LEU A 3 7.52 4.10 4.36
N ALA A 4 6.63 4.70 5.17
CA ALA A 4 5.28 5.09 4.73
C ALA A 4 5.27 6.41 3.92
N VAL A 5 6.36 7.18 3.96
CA VAL A 5 6.53 8.40 3.14
C VAL A 5 6.95 8.06 1.71
N ILE A 6 7.61 6.91 1.51
CA ILE A 6 8.19 6.48 0.23
C ILE A 6 7.14 6.42 -0.90
N PRO A 7 5.93 5.83 -0.70
CA PRO A 7 4.90 5.81 -1.75
C PRO A 7 4.48 7.21 -2.21
N LEU A 8 4.40 8.17 -1.28
CA LEU A 8 4.06 9.56 -1.61
C LEU A 8 5.19 10.24 -2.38
N MET A 9 6.45 10.00 -2.01
CA MET A 9 7.60 10.56 -2.75
C MET A 9 7.60 10.10 -4.21
N PHE A 10 7.28 8.83 -4.48
CA PHE A 10 7.13 8.34 -5.84
C PHE A 10 5.95 8.99 -6.57
N ALA A 11 4.82 9.19 -5.89
CA ALA A 11 3.66 9.88 -6.47
C ALA A 11 3.97 11.34 -6.82
N GLU A 12 4.64 12.08 -5.93
CA GLU A 12 5.03 13.48 -6.17
C GLU A 12 6.09 13.61 -7.26
N TYR A 13 7.05 12.67 -7.32
CA TYR A 13 7.99 12.59 -8.44
C TYR A 13 7.25 12.35 -9.76
N ALA A 14 6.31 11.41 -9.78
CA ALA A 14 5.52 11.09 -10.97
C ALA A 14 4.68 12.27 -11.47
N LYS A 15 4.11 13.07 -10.56
CA LYS A 15 3.35 14.30 -10.91
C LYS A 15 4.18 15.37 -11.58
N ARG A 16 5.48 15.47 -11.24
CA ARG A 16 6.40 16.45 -11.83
C ARG A 16 6.87 16.08 -13.23
N LEU A 17 6.67 14.83 -13.64
CA LEU A 17 6.98 14.39 -15.00
C LEU A 17 5.90 14.87 -15.97
N ASP A 18 6.31 15.28 -17.17
CA ASP A 18 5.38 15.40 -18.28
C ASP A 18 4.95 13.99 -18.71
N ILE A 19 3.85 13.53 -18.12
CA ILE A 19 3.32 12.16 -18.28
C ILE A 19 3.09 11.86 -19.76
N THR A 20 2.70 12.85 -20.57
CA THR A 20 2.41 12.66 -22.00
C THR A 20 3.67 12.28 -22.77
N LYS A 21 4.80 12.94 -22.49
CA LYS A 21 6.10 12.73 -23.14
C LYS A 21 6.94 11.63 -22.52
N THR A 22 6.67 11.25 -21.27
CA THR A 22 7.45 10.23 -20.56
C THR A 22 7.36 8.86 -21.24
N LYS A 23 8.50 8.17 -21.38
CA LYS A 23 8.56 6.80 -21.93
C LYS A 23 7.75 5.84 -21.07
N LYS A 24 7.02 4.93 -21.73
CA LYS A 24 6.18 3.91 -21.04
C LYS A 24 7.00 3.05 -20.07
N SER A 25 8.21 2.65 -20.45
CA SER A 25 9.09 1.82 -19.60
C SER A 25 9.46 2.51 -18.28
N HIS A 26 9.77 3.81 -18.32
CA HIS A 26 10.10 4.57 -17.11
C HIS A 26 8.90 4.65 -16.15
N LEU A 27 7.70 4.91 -16.67
CA LEU A 27 6.47 4.91 -15.86
C LEU A 27 6.18 3.53 -15.26
N ILE A 28 6.39 2.45 -16.01
CA ILE A 28 6.19 1.09 -15.52
C ILE A 28 7.14 0.79 -14.35
N ILE A 29 8.44 1.12 -14.48
CA ILE A 29 9.41 0.95 -13.40
C ILE A 29 8.98 1.74 -12.15
N LEU A 30 8.53 2.98 -12.34
CA LEU A 30 8.06 3.82 -11.25
C LEU A 30 6.82 3.25 -10.55
N ILE A 31 5.88 2.71 -11.32
CA ILE A 31 4.68 2.04 -10.78
C ILE A 31 5.07 0.79 -9.98
N PHE A 32 5.99 -0.03 -10.49
CA PHE A 32 6.46 -1.22 -9.77
C PHE A 32 7.19 -0.85 -8.47
N ALA A 33 8.07 0.15 -8.51
CA ALA A 33 8.74 0.65 -7.32
C ALA A 33 7.73 1.19 -6.30
N TRP A 34 6.76 1.99 -6.74
CA TRP A 34 5.69 2.49 -5.88
C TRP A 34 4.86 1.36 -5.24
N LEU A 35 4.44 0.39 -6.04
CA LEU A 35 3.61 -0.74 -5.59
C LEU A 35 4.33 -1.60 -4.54
N PHE A 36 5.65 -1.72 -4.65
CA PHE A 36 6.48 -2.45 -3.70
C PHE A 36 6.46 -1.84 -2.29
N PHE A 37 6.45 -0.51 -2.20
CA PHE A 37 6.44 0.20 -0.92
C PHE A 37 5.03 0.51 -0.40
N LEU A 38 4.00 0.38 -1.25
CA LEU A 38 2.62 0.71 -0.89
C LEU A 38 2.07 -0.09 0.30
N PRO A 39 2.27 -1.42 0.43
CA PRO A 39 1.74 -2.20 1.55
C PRO A 39 2.23 -1.72 2.92
N ASN A 40 3.42 -1.11 2.97
CA ASN A 40 4.04 -0.65 4.22
C ASN A 40 3.27 0.50 4.88
N ALA A 41 2.44 1.23 4.12
CA ALA A 41 1.62 2.32 4.66
C ALA A 41 0.46 1.80 5.55
N PRO A 42 -0.47 0.96 5.04
CA PRO A 42 -1.53 0.36 5.86
C PRO A 42 -1.02 -0.74 6.81
N TYR A 43 0.17 -1.31 6.58
CA TYR A 43 0.78 -2.32 7.45
C TYR A 43 0.85 -1.90 8.92
N ILE A 44 1.06 -0.60 9.19
CA ILE A 44 1.17 -0.04 10.55
C ILE A 44 -0.10 -0.33 11.38
N ILE A 45 -1.27 -0.51 10.74
CA ILE A 45 -2.52 -0.89 11.42
C ILE A 45 -2.40 -2.28 12.08
N THR A 46 -1.56 -3.18 11.57
CA THR A 46 -1.38 -4.51 12.15
C THR A 46 -0.54 -4.49 13.43
N ASP A 47 0.21 -3.42 13.69
CA ASP A 47 1.07 -3.31 14.87
C ASP A 47 0.28 -3.13 16.17
N PHE A 48 -0.99 -2.69 16.09
CA PHE A 48 -1.91 -2.66 17.23
C PHE A 48 -2.09 -4.03 17.91
N ILE A 49 -1.95 -5.12 17.16
CA ILE A 49 -2.11 -6.49 17.70
C ILE A 49 -1.00 -6.82 18.72
N HIS A 50 0.17 -6.18 18.61
CA HIS A 50 1.28 -6.39 19.55
C HIS A 50 1.35 -5.37 20.68
N PHE A 51 0.40 -4.43 20.73
CA PHE A 51 0.38 -3.43 21.77
C PHE A 51 0.14 -4.09 23.14
N LYS A 52 1.13 -3.98 24.03
CA LYS A 52 1.03 -4.45 25.42
C LYS A 52 1.07 -3.23 26.35
N PRO A 53 0.03 -2.98 27.15
CA PRO A 53 -0.03 -1.84 28.07
C PRO A 53 0.80 -2.13 29.32
N GLU A 54 2.12 -2.21 29.18
CA GLU A 54 3.05 -2.44 30.29
C GLU A 54 3.53 -1.12 30.93
N SER A 55 3.35 0.03 30.25
CA SER A 55 3.76 1.35 30.72
C SER A 55 2.59 2.11 31.37
N LYS A 56 2.88 2.97 32.36
CA LYS A 56 1.89 3.91 32.93
C LYS A 56 1.35 4.91 31.90
N MET A 57 2.04 5.07 30.76
CA MET A 57 1.68 5.96 29.66
C MET A 57 1.19 5.18 28.43
N ALA A 58 0.71 3.94 28.62
CA ALA A 58 0.20 3.09 27.55
C ALA A 58 -0.84 3.80 26.64
N TRP A 59 -1.65 4.70 27.20
CA TRP A 59 -2.60 5.51 26.43
C TRP A 59 -1.91 6.44 25.41
N PHE A 60 -0.75 7.01 25.75
CA PHE A 60 0.04 7.86 24.88
C PHE A 60 0.72 7.04 23.79
N ASP A 61 1.27 5.88 24.14
CA ASP A 61 1.88 4.95 23.18
C ASP A 61 0.84 4.47 22.16
N LEU A 62 -0.38 4.14 22.61
CA LEU A 62 -1.50 3.77 21.75
C LEU A 62 -1.95 4.94 20.87
N PHE A 63 -2.01 6.16 21.43
CA PHE A 63 -2.37 7.36 20.68
C PHE A 63 -1.34 7.64 19.57
N MET A 64 -0.05 7.58 19.88
CA MET A 64 1.03 7.76 18.91
C MET A 64 0.98 6.68 17.83
N LEU A 65 0.75 5.41 18.20
CA LEU A 65 0.57 4.33 17.23
C LEU A 65 -0.62 4.60 16.30
N PHE A 66 -1.73 5.09 16.84
CA PHE A 66 -2.93 5.42 16.07
C PHE A 66 -2.74 6.58 15.11
N VAL A 67 -2.14 7.68 15.57
CA VAL A 67 -1.80 8.80 14.69
C VAL A 67 -0.87 8.31 13.59
N ASN A 68 0.14 7.51 13.92
CA ASN A 68 1.09 7.01 12.94
C ASN A 68 0.45 6.09 11.89
N ALA A 69 -0.43 5.18 12.32
CA ALA A 69 -1.15 4.28 11.43
C ALA A 69 -2.11 5.05 10.51
N SER A 70 -2.84 6.02 11.07
CA SER A 70 -3.79 6.86 10.33
C SER A 70 -3.08 7.73 9.30
N THR A 71 -2.02 8.44 9.70
CA THR A 71 -1.23 9.27 8.78
C THR A 71 -0.58 8.41 7.68
N GLY A 72 0.04 7.29 8.03
CA GLY A 72 0.65 6.38 7.05
C GLY A 72 -0.36 5.89 6.01
N THR A 73 -1.54 5.46 6.47
CA THR A 73 -2.63 4.99 5.59
C THR A 73 -3.13 6.10 4.67
N LEU A 74 -3.33 7.33 5.19
CA LEU A 74 -3.75 8.48 4.40
C LEU A 74 -2.72 8.85 3.31
N LEU A 75 -1.43 8.86 3.66
CA LEU A 75 -0.36 9.10 2.68
C LEU A 75 -0.33 8.03 1.58
N GLY A 76 -0.51 6.76 1.96
CA GLY A 76 -0.67 5.65 1.03
C GLY A 76 -1.86 5.88 0.09
N LEU A 77 -3.02 6.27 0.61
CA LEU A 77 -4.22 6.55 -0.18
C LEU A 77 -4.03 7.71 -1.17
N PHE A 78 -3.44 8.83 -0.73
CA PHE A 78 -3.13 9.95 -1.64
C PHE A 78 -2.17 9.53 -2.77
N SER A 79 -1.23 8.63 -2.48
CA SER A 79 -0.37 8.07 -3.52
C SER A 79 -1.16 7.23 -4.54
N ILE A 80 -2.12 6.42 -4.09
CA ILE A 80 -3.00 5.63 -4.98
C ILE A 80 -3.84 6.54 -5.87
N VAL A 81 -4.44 7.59 -5.31
CA VAL A 81 -5.22 8.58 -6.08
C VAL A 81 -4.35 9.26 -7.14
N SER A 82 -3.12 9.65 -6.77
CA SER A 82 -2.17 10.25 -7.70
C SER A 82 -1.85 9.33 -8.87
N PHE A 83 -1.50 8.05 -8.60
CA PHE A 83 -1.22 7.07 -9.65
C PHE A 83 -2.46 6.73 -10.48
N TYR A 84 -3.65 6.70 -9.89
CA TYR A 84 -4.91 6.56 -10.64
C TYR A 84 -5.07 7.69 -11.67
N ASN A 85 -4.83 8.94 -11.27
CA ASN A 85 -4.94 10.10 -12.17
C ASN A 85 -3.87 10.06 -13.28
N ILE A 86 -2.63 9.68 -12.94
CA ILE A 86 -1.53 9.50 -13.90
C ILE A 86 -1.90 8.46 -14.98
N ILE A 87 -2.45 7.31 -14.56
CA ILE A 87 -2.85 6.24 -15.47
C ILE A 87 -4.07 6.65 -16.31
N CYS A 88 -5.00 7.43 -15.75
CA CYS A 88 -6.11 8.00 -16.51
C CYS A 88 -5.63 8.87 -17.67
N VAL A 89 -4.63 9.73 -17.44
CA VAL A 89 -4.05 10.62 -18.44
C VAL A 89 -3.25 9.84 -19.49
N LYS A 90 -2.41 8.88 -19.06
CA LYS A 90 -1.51 8.17 -19.98
C LYS A 90 -2.20 7.10 -20.83
N TRP A 91 -3.20 6.42 -20.27
CA TRP A 91 -3.89 5.30 -20.92
C TRP A 91 -5.39 5.56 -21.06
N ASN A 92 -6.17 5.35 -20.00
CA ASN A 92 -7.60 5.68 -19.93
C ASN A 92 -8.17 5.35 -18.53
N LYS A 93 -9.40 5.82 -18.27
CA LYS A 93 -10.12 5.59 -17.01
C LYS A 93 -10.40 4.11 -16.70
N LYS A 94 -10.61 3.26 -17.73
CA LYS A 94 -10.92 1.83 -17.54
C LYS A 94 -9.69 1.06 -17.04
N VAL A 95 -8.53 1.33 -17.62
CA VAL A 95 -7.24 0.79 -17.19
C VAL A 95 -6.93 1.24 -15.77
N ALA A 96 -7.10 2.53 -15.45
CA ALA A 96 -6.88 3.04 -14.11
C ALA A 96 -7.78 2.36 -13.07
N LYS A 97 -9.07 2.16 -13.37
CA LYS A 97 -10.01 1.46 -12.47
C LYS A 97 -9.59 0.02 -12.20
N ASN A 98 -9.33 -0.75 -13.26
CA ASN A 98 -8.93 -2.15 -13.13
C ASN A 98 -7.60 -2.27 -12.38
N PHE A 99 -6.65 -1.37 -12.68
CA PHE A 99 -5.37 -1.31 -12.00
C PHE A 99 -5.53 -1.01 -10.51
N SER A 100 -6.33 -0.03 -10.10
CA SER A 100 -6.56 0.25 -8.68
C SER A 100 -7.16 -0.93 -7.92
N ILE A 101 -8.09 -1.68 -8.53
CA ILE A 101 -8.64 -2.89 -7.92
C ILE A 101 -7.53 -3.91 -7.67
N MET A 102 -6.69 -4.17 -8.67
CA MET A 102 -5.53 -5.06 -8.54
C MET A 102 -4.56 -4.57 -7.44
N VAL A 103 -4.30 -3.27 -7.37
CA VAL A 103 -3.47 -2.66 -6.33
C VAL A 103 -4.02 -2.93 -4.93
N PHE A 104 -5.33 -2.84 -4.71
CA PHE A 104 -5.93 -3.12 -3.39
C PHE A 104 -5.70 -4.57 -2.95
N PHE A 105 -5.88 -5.53 -3.85
CA PHE A 105 -5.60 -6.94 -3.57
C PHE A 105 -4.12 -7.20 -3.31
N LEU A 106 -3.23 -6.65 -4.13
CA LEU A 106 -1.79 -6.80 -3.95
C LEU A 106 -1.32 -6.14 -2.64
N CYS A 107 -1.91 -5.01 -2.26
CA CYS A 107 -1.63 -4.35 -0.99
C CYS A 107 -2.08 -5.22 0.19
N GLY A 108 -3.31 -5.75 0.16
CA GLY A 108 -3.81 -6.67 1.19
C GLY A 108 -2.95 -7.92 1.33
N TYR A 109 -2.53 -8.52 0.21
CA TYR A 109 -1.62 -9.67 0.22
C TYR A 109 -0.23 -9.29 0.74
N GLY A 110 0.30 -8.13 0.34
CA GLY A 110 1.57 -7.61 0.85
C GLY A 110 1.57 -7.40 2.38
N ILE A 111 0.44 -6.96 2.95
CA ILE A 111 0.29 -6.87 4.41
C ILE A 111 0.36 -8.25 5.05
N TYR A 112 -0.29 -9.26 4.47
CA TYR A 112 -0.20 -10.64 4.96
C TYR A 112 1.25 -11.16 4.91
N LEU A 113 1.95 -10.97 3.78
CA LEU A 113 3.35 -11.37 3.63
C LEU A 113 4.25 -10.70 4.68
N GLY A 114 4.07 -9.40 4.91
CA GLY A 114 4.84 -8.67 5.91
C GLY A 114 4.53 -9.13 7.34
N ARG A 115 3.26 -9.45 7.63
CA ARG A 115 2.79 -9.63 9.00
C ARG A 115 2.96 -11.05 9.50
N PHE A 116 2.51 -12.01 8.70
CA PHE A 116 2.45 -13.42 9.09
C PHE A 116 3.74 -14.13 8.70
N LEU A 117 4.24 -13.84 7.49
CA LEU A 117 5.48 -14.43 6.99
C LEU A 117 6.73 -13.62 7.39
N ARG A 118 6.55 -12.44 8.01
CA ARG A 118 7.61 -11.53 8.47
C ARG A 118 8.59 -11.12 7.37
N PHE A 119 8.14 -11.13 6.11
CA PHE A 119 8.97 -10.71 5.00
C PHE A 119 9.06 -9.19 4.95
N ASN A 120 10.29 -8.69 4.98
CA ASN A 120 10.59 -7.29 4.73
C ASN A 120 10.92 -7.07 3.25
N SER A 121 10.88 -5.80 2.84
CA SER A 121 11.33 -5.34 1.52
C SER A 121 12.76 -5.76 1.16
N TRP A 122 13.61 -6.10 2.14
CA TRP A 122 14.98 -6.58 1.94
C TRP A 122 15.08 -8.09 1.66
N ASP A 123 14.12 -8.90 2.13
CA ASP A 123 14.15 -10.35 1.95
C ASP A 123 13.91 -10.76 0.49
N VAL A 124 13.28 -9.89 -0.30
CA VAL A 124 13.09 -10.05 -1.73
C VAL A 124 14.42 -10.05 -2.49
N LEU A 125 15.42 -9.33 -1.98
CA LEU A 125 16.75 -9.23 -2.58
C LEU A 125 17.69 -10.33 -2.11
N PHE A 126 17.59 -10.74 -0.84
CA PHE A 126 18.54 -11.67 -0.24
C PHE A 126 18.04 -13.12 -0.17
N SER A 127 16.72 -13.36 -0.17
CA SER A 127 16.13 -14.70 -0.01
C SER A 127 14.92 -14.95 -0.94
N PRO A 128 15.05 -14.78 -2.27
CA PRO A 128 13.92 -14.83 -3.20
C PRO A 128 13.27 -16.22 -3.29
N LEU A 129 14.04 -17.31 -3.15
CA LEU A 129 13.52 -18.69 -3.26
C LEU A 129 12.61 -19.07 -2.07
N ASP A 130 12.96 -18.64 -0.86
CA ASP A 130 12.12 -18.87 0.33
C ASP A 130 10.84 -18.04 0.27
N LEU A 131 10.93 -16.83 -0.29
CA LEU A 131 9.79 -15.97 -0.53
C LEU A 131 8.79 -16.63 -1.48
N VAL A 132 9.25 -17.17 -2.61
CA VAL A 132 8.39 -17.87 -3.58
C VAL A 132 7.76 -19.12 -2.96
N LYS A 133 8.54 -19.97 -2.28
CA LYS A 133 8.02 -21.20 -1.66
C LYS A 133 6.94 -20.89 -0.61
N LYS A 134 7.21 -19.95 0.29
CA LYS A 134 6.23 -19.57 1.33
C LYS A 134 5.03 -18.84 0.75
N SER A 135 5.20 -18.06 -0.32
CA SER A 135 4.08 -17.42 -1.03
C SER A 135 3.16 -18.47 -1.65
N ILE A 136 3.72 -19.51 -2.29
CA ILE A 136 2.92 -20.61 -2.86
C ILE A 136 2.16 -21.36 -1.76
N LEU A 137 2.83 -21.68 -0.65
CA LEU A 137 2.20 -22.37 0.49
C LEU A 137 1.12 -21.50 1.16
N SER A 138 1.29 -20.18 1.19
CA SER A 138 0.33 -19.26 1.82
C SER A 138 -1.05 -19.29 1.16
N PHE A 139 -1.17 -19.66 -0.11
CA PHE A 139 -2.47 -19.76 -0.78
C PHE A 139 -3.37 -20.84 -0.19
N GLN A 140 -2.79 -21.82 0.51
CA GLN A 140 -3.53 -22.89 1.20
C GLN A 140 -4.06 -22.44 2.57
N GLU A 141 -3.55 -21.34 3.11
CA GLU A 141 -3.96 -20.82 4.41
C GLU A 141 -5.19 -19.88 4.26
N SER A 142 -6.23 -20.13 5.04
CA SER A 142 -7.45 -19.31 5.01
C SER A 142 -7.21 -17.87 5.52
N THR A 143 -6.26 -17.69 6.43
CA THR A 143 -5.85 -16.39 6.99
C THR A 143 -5.36 -15.43 5.91
N THR A 144 -4.64 -15.93 4.89
CA THR A 144 -4.19 -15.17 3.72
C THR A 144 -5.33 -14.44 3.05
N TRP A 145 -6.43 -15.16 2.80
CA TRP A 145 -7.58 -14.63 2.10
C TRP A 145 -8.35 -13.65 2.98
N TYR A 146 -8.57 -13.96 4.27
CA TYR A 146 -9.25 -13.03 5.19
C TYR A 146 -8.54 -11.68 5.29
N VAL A 147 -7.22 -11.69 5.43
CA VAL A 147 -6.41 -10.46 5.52
C VAL A 147 -6.41 -9.72 4.17
N THR A 148 -6.20 -10.46 3.07
CA THR A 148 -6.14 -9.87 1.73
C THR A 148 -7.46 -9.18 1.36
N PHE A 149 -8.59 -9.88 1.49
CA PHE A 149 -9.91 -9.33 1.20
C PHE A 149 -10.29 -8.21 2.17
N GLY A 150 -10.00 -8.37 3.48
CA GLY A 150 -10.31 -7.36 4.49
C GLY A 150 -9.61 -6.03 4.23
N PHE A 151 -8.29 -6.05 4.01
CA PHE A 151 -7.54 -4.84 3.70
C PHE A 151 -7.82 -4.29 2.31
N ALA A 152 -8.04 -5.14 1.31
CA ALA A 152 -8.44 -4.68 -0.03
C ALA A 152 -9.77 -3.94 0.01
N PHE A 153 -10.75 -4.46 0.76
CA PHE A 153 -12.05 -3.83 0.94
C PHE A 153 -11.95 -2.51 1.70
N LEU A 154 -11.16 -2.46 2.78
CA LEU A 154 -10.87 -1.23 3.52
C LEU A 154 -10.28 -0.15 2.61
N LEU A 155 -9.24 -0.48 1.84
CA LEU A 155 -8.60 0.45 0.91
C LEU A 155 -9.56 0.91 -0.19
N TRP A 156 -10.40 0.01 -0.70
CA TRP A 156 -11.40 0.35 -1.71
C TRP A 156 -12.44 1.36 -1.20
N ILE A 157 -12.94 1.18 0.02
CA ILE A 157 -13.86 2.14 0.65
C ILE A 157 -13.18 3.50 0.80
N LEU A 158 -12.01 3.53 1.43
CA LEU A 158 -11.29 4.78 1.71
C LEU A 158 -10.94 5.53 0.41
N PHE A 159 -10.47 4.80 -0.60
CA PHE A 159 -10.22 5.37 -1.92
C PHE A 159 -11.49 5.96 -2.56
N SER A 160 -12.61 5.26 -2.46
CA SER A 160 -13.89 5.72 -3.00
C SER A 160 -14.39 7.00 -2.32
N VAL A 161 -14.20 7.12 -1.00
CA VAL A 161 -14.52 8.33 -0.24
C VAL A 161 -13.66 9.51 -0.68
N ILE A 162 -12.33 9.35 -0.70
CA ILE A 162 -11.39 10.43 -1.06
C ILE A 162 -11.60 10.89 -2.51
N LYS A 163 -11.81 9.94 -3.42
CA LYS A 163 -12.06 10.28 -4.82
C LYS A 163 -13.36 11.07 -4.99
N ARG A 164 -14.39 10.77 -4.20
CA ARG A 164 -15.65 11.54 -4.23
C ARG A 164 -15.43 12.98 -3.76
N SER A 165 -14.55 13.20 -2.77
CA SER A 165 -14.22 14.57 -2.33
C SER A 165 -13.44 15.37 -3.38
N GLU A 166 -12.52 14.75 -4.15
CA GLU A 166 -11.78 15.47 -5.20
C GLU A 166 -12.64 15.88 -6.40
N ILE A 167 -13.75 15.18 -6.67
CA ILE A 167 -14.65 15.48 -7.80
C ILE A 167 -15.58 16.68 -7.49
N ASN A 168 -15.74 17.02 -6.21
CA ASN A 168 -16.67 18.08 -5.75
C ASN A 168 -15.98 19.42 -5.47
N ILE A 169 -14.69 19.56 -5.81
CA ILE A 169 -13.89 20.78 -5.73
C ILE A 169 -13.55 21.23 -7.15
#